data_AF-A0A8C1E6G2-F1
#
_entry.id   AF-A0A8C1E6G2-F1
#
_cell.length_a   1.000
_cell.length_b   1.000
_cell.length_c   1.000
_cell.angle_alpha   90.00
_cell.angle_beta   90.00
_cell.angle_gamma   90.00
#
_symmetry.space_group_name_H-M   'P 1'
#
loop_
_entity.id
_entity.type
_entity.pdbx_description
1 polymer ?
#
loop_
_entity_poly.entity_id
_entity_poly.type
_entity_poly.pdbx_seq_one_letter_code
_entity_poly.pdbx_strand_id
1 'polypeptide(L)'
;MLLYSPLSVSYNGKTCILFRARKLAIRYRNHSLVDLTERTFSPDASVDTKGSFCSKDKAILNLRFGDVEDLRGLSIRLQMSNTFYESAGQNWFNLDNVYIHYNWTHEAAFNATDVYAPSTNSYHCQHVSSLQKYDTLLVPSANTDHAASWHITFTDFQIQAFNVQSSKFAAASDCATFFTPAILMGLITSLILLLVLAYALHMVVHLKHIDRYEENKTTVYFPRSTEQFCSCNFTYLRIKHLDFFIWN
;
A
#
# COMPACT_ATOMS: atom_id res chain seq x y z
N MET A 1 22.99 -10.72 10.67
CA MET A 1 21.94 -10.32 9.71
C MET A 1 22.67 -9.74 8.52
N LEU A 2 22.78 -10.48 7.41
CA LEU A 2 23.57 -10.04 6.25
C LEU A 2 22.85 -8.86 5.60
N LEU A 3 23.48 -7.68 5.65
CA LEU A 3 22.98 -6.49 4.99
C LEU A 3 23.62 -6.44 3.61
N TYR A 4 22.99 -7.06 2.61
CA TYR A 4 23.53 -7.05 1.27
C TYR A 4 23.51 -5.65 0.67
N SER A 5 24.56 -5.28 -0.06
CA SER A 5 24.59 -4.04 -0.83
C SER A 5 23.55 -4.08 -1.96
N PRO A 6 22.96 -2.94 -2.33
CA PRO A 6 22.05 -2.90 -3.47
C PRO A 6 22.77 -3.24 -4.76
N LEU A 7 22.11 -4.00 -5.63
CA LEU A 7 22.55 -4.24 -6.98
C LEU A 7 22.39 -2.95 -7.79
N SER A 8 23.47 -2.49 -8.41
CA SER A 8 23.48 -1.31 -9.26
C SER A 8 23.72 -1.66 -10.71
N VAL A 9 22.88 -1.13 -11.60
CA VAL A 9 23.08 -1.22 -13.04
C VAL A 9 23.38 0.18 -13.58
N SER A 10 24.48 0.28 -14.33
CA SER A 10 24.86 1.49 -15.03
C SER A 10 24.66 1.33 -16.54
N TYR A 11 24.08 2.35 -17.16
CA TYR A 11 23.91 2.45 -18.60
C TYR A 11 24.52 3.76 -19.08
N ASN A 12 25.37 3.72 -20.12
CA ASN A 12 26.13 4.88 -20.61
C ASN A 12 26.94 5.62 -19.51
N GLY A 13 27.55 4.87 -18.59
CA GLY A 13 28.39 5.44 -17.53
C GLY A 13 27.63 6.09 -16.37
N LYS A 14 26.29 6.02 -16.34
CA LYS A 14 25.46 6.51 -15.24
C LYS A 14 24.66 5.36 -14.63
N THR A 15 24.60 5.29 -13.30
CA THR A 15 23.70 4.36 -12.60
C THR A 15 22.26 4.73 -12.91
N CYS A 16 21.48 3.77 -13.39
CA CYS A 16 20.10 4.00 -13.81
C CYS A 16 19.08 3.13 -13.08
N ILE A 17 19.48 1.96 -12.57
CA ILE A 17 18.63 1.09 -11.76
C ILE A 17 19.39 0.71 -10.49
N LEU A 18 18.72 0.82 -9.36
CA LEU A 18 19.12 0.23 -8.10
C LEU A 18 18.05 -0.78 -7.68
N PHE A 19 18.49 -1.95 -7.25
CA PHE A 19 17.61 -3.02 -6.84
C PHE A 19 18.16 -3.72 -5.59
N ARG A 20 17.29 -3.97 -4.62
CA ARG A 20 17.61 -4.66 -3.38
C ARG A 20 16.43 -5.52 -2.96
N ALA A 21 16.73 -6.70 -2.42
CA ALA A 21 15.77 -7.49 -1.68
C ALA A 21 16.49 -8.23 -0.56
N ARG A 22 15.81 -8.49 0.55
CA ARG A 22 16.32 -9.38 1.60
C ARG A 22 16.25 -10.85 1.19
N LYS A 23 15.25 -11.20 0.38
CA LYS A 23 15.09 -12.56 -0.14
C LYS A 23 14.51 -12.54 -1.55
N LEU A 24 15.10 -13.32 -2.44
CA LEU A 24 14.59 -13.63 -3.77
C LEU A 24 14.48 -15.15 -3.91
N ALA A 25 13.25 -15.66 -3.93
CA ALA A 25 13.00 -17.08 -4.06
C ALA A 25 12.00 -17.38 -5.18
N ILE A 26 12.25 -18.47 -5.89
CA ILE A 26 11.39 -18.97 -6.96
C ILE A 26 11.03 -20.43 -6.71
N ARG A 27 9.85 -20.85 -7.16
CA ARG A 27 9.40 -22.24 -7.11
C ARG A 27 8.70 -22.59 -8.42
N TYR A 28 9.14 -23.67 -9.04
CA TYR A 28 8.50 -24.23 -10.22
C TYR A 28 7.62 -25.42 -9.84
N ARG A 29 6.31 -25.32 -10.05
CA ARG A 29 5.31 -26.34 -9.72
C ARG A 29 5.49 -26.83 -8.28
N ASN A 30 5.67 -28.14 -8.09
CA ASN A 30 5.90 -28.79 -6.81
C ASN A 30 7.39 -29.10 -6.56
N HIS A 31 8.31 -28.44 -7.27
CA HIS A 31 9.74 -28.55 -6.98
C HIS A 31 10.09 -27.80 -5.69
N SER A 32 11.32 -27.99 -5.22
CA SER A 32 11.89 -27.24 -4.10
C SER A 32 11.87 -25.73 -4.39
N LEU A 33 11.79 -24.96 -3.30
CA LEU A 33 11.99 -23.52 -3.36
C LEU A 33 13.49 -23.25 -3.60
N VAL A 34 13.81 -22.58 -4.69
CA VAL A 34 15.17 -22.17 -5.04
C VAL A 34 15.41 -20.76 -4.51
N ASP A 35 16.41 -20.59 -3.64
CA ASP A 35 16.81 -19.29 -3.11
C ASP A 35 17.95 -18.70 -3.94
N LEU A 36 17.69 -17.55 -4.57
CA LEU A 36 18.64 -16.86 -5.45
C LEU A 36 19.32 -15.69 -4.74
N THR A 37 18.98 -15.42 -3.47
CA THR A 37 19.41 -14.21 -2.74
C THR A 37 20.93 -14.05 -2.70
N GLU A 38 21.65 -15.10 -2.30
CA GLU A 38 23.12 -15.09 -2.26
C GLU A 38 23.71 -14.90 -3.66
N ARG A 39 23.13 -15.54 -4.68
CA ARG A 39 23.60 -15.38 -6.07
C ARG A 39 23.39 -13.98 -6.60
N THR A 40 22.37 -13.26 -6.11
CA THR A 40 22.04 -11.89 -6.55
C THR A 40 22.79 -10.81 -5.79
N PHE A 41 22.89 -10.92 -4.45
CA PHE A 41 23.29 -9.80 -3.60
C PHE A 41 24.52 -10.07 -2.73
N SER A 42 25.05 -11.29 -2.70
CA SER A 42 26.28 -11.60 -1.95
C SER A 42 27.46 -10.75 -2.47
N PRO A 43 28.47 -10.44 -1.64
CA PRO A 43 29.68 -9.76 -2.12
C PRO A 43 30.36 -10.48 -3.29
N ASP A 44 30.26 -11.82 -3.29
CA ASP A 44 30.76 -12.71 -4.35
C ASP A 44 29.66 -13.07 -5.36
N ALA A 45 28.61 -12.24 -5.50
CA ALA A 45 27.47 -12.51 -6.36
C ALA A 45 27.92 -12.79 -7.80
N SER A 46 27.42 -13.91 -8.33
CA SER A 46 27.71 -14.37 -9.69
C SER A 46 26.66 -13.92 -10.72
N VAL A 47 25.66 -13.13 -10.31
CA VAL A 47 24.57 -12.71 -11.21
C VAL A 47 25.08 -11.78 -12.31
N ASP A 48 24.81 -12.13 -13.57
CA ASP A 48 25.19 -11.32 -14.71
C ASP A 48 24.03 -10.37 -15.09
N THR A 49 24.30 -9.07 -15.03
CA THR A 49 23.32 -8.02 -15.34
C THR A 49 23.36 -7.51 -16.79
N LYS A 50 24.20 -8.05 -17.69
CA LYS A 50 24.21 -7.58 -19.09
C LYS A 50 22.87 -7.86 -19.77
N GLY A 51 22.53 -7.00 -20.72
CA GLY A 51 21.20 -6.93 -21.33
C GLY A 51 20.21 -6.08 -20.51
N SER A 52 20.61 -5.60 -19.32
CA SER A 52 19.89 -4.51 -18.67
C SER A 52 20.06 -3.23 -19.47
N PHE A 53 19.00 -2.42 -19.53
CA PHE A 53 18.91 -1.24 -20.39
C PHE A 53 18.12 -0.15 -19.70
N CYS A 54 18.47 1.11 -19.97
CA CYS A 54 17.75 2.27 -19.46
C CYS A 54 17.62 3.34 -20.54
N SER A 55 16.38 3.71 -20.86
CA SER A 55 16.03 4.90 -21.63
C SER A 55 15.28 5.91 -20.75
N LYS A 56 14.73 6.96 -21.37
CA LYS A 56 13.90 7.95 -20.67
C LYS A 56 12.56 7.37 -20.21
N ASP A 57 11.99 6.46 -21.00
CA ASP A 57 10.61 5.98 -20.84
C ASP A 57 10.55 4.50 -20.47
N LYS A 58 11.64 3.74 -20.68
CA LYS A 58 11.69 2.30 -20.42
C LYS A 58 13.00 1.89 -19.77
N ALA A 59 12.92 1.07 -18.73
CA ALA A 59 14.07 0.47 -18.06
C ALA A 59 13.86 -1.05 -17.93
N ILE A 60 14.91 -1.82 -18.14
CA ILE A 60 14.90 -3.27 -18.05
C ILE A 60 16.07 -3.68 -17.15
N LEU A 61 15.76 -4.37 -16.07
CA LEU A 61 16.75 -5.06 -15.24
C LEU A 61 16.72 -6.54 -15.60
N ASN A 62 17.85 -7.07 -16.07
CA ASN A 62 17.99 -8.48 -16.42
C ASN A 62 18.95 -9.14 -15.43
N LEU A 63 18.50 -10.16 -14.71
CA LEU A 63 19.27 -10.94 -13.75
C LEU A 63 19.51 -12.32 -14.32
N ARG A 64 20.71 -12.60 -14.84
CA ARG A 64 21.04 -13.89 -15.45
C ARG A 64 21.81 -14.75 -14.46
N PHE A 65 21.24 -15.91 -14.17
CA PHE A 65 21.80 -16.86 -13.20
C PHE A 65 22.48 -18.06 -13.89
N GLY A 66 22.17 -18.32 -15.17
CA GLY A 66 22.66 -19.49 -15.87
C GLY A 66 21.98 -20.76 -15.36
N ASP A 67 22.73 -21.83 -15.16
CA ASP A 67 22.18 -23.08 -14.64
C ASP A 67 22.17 -23.06 -13.10
N VAL A 68 20.98 -23.24 -12.51
CA VAL A 68 20.76 -23.23 -11.06
C VAL A 68 19.94 -24.46 -10.68
N GLU A 69 20.55 -25.36 -9.90
CA GLU A 69 19.93 -26.64 -9.53
C GLU A 69 19.43 -27.37 -10.78
N ASP A 70 18.13 -27.69 -10.86
CA ASP A 70 17.51 -28.37 -12.00
C ASP A 70 17.07 -27.42 -13.14
N LEU A 71 17.22 -26.11 -12.96
CA LEU A 71 16.78 -25.09 -13.91
C LEU A 71 17.95 -24.65 -14.78
N ARG A 72 17.83 -24.84 -16.10
CA ARG A 72 18.86 -24.41 -17.06
C ARG A 72 18.58 -23.02 -17.60
N GLY A 73 19.63 -22.23 -17.85
CA GLY A 73 19.52 -20.91 -18.49
C GLY A 73 18.53 -19.96 -17.79
N LEU A 74 18.47 -20.01 -16.46
CA LEU A 74 17.57 -19.20 -15.64
C LEU A 74 17.94 -17.72 -15.72
N SER A 75 16.95 -16.89 -16.04
CA SER A 75 17.06 -15.44 -15.88
C SER A 75 15.74 -14.80 -15.47
N ILE A 76 15.83 -13.73 -14.68
CA ILE A 76 14.68 -12.97 -14.20
C ILE A 76 14.81 -11.56 -14.77
N ARG A 77 13.79 -11.09 -15.48
CA ARG A 77 13.77 -9.78 -16.11
C ARG A 77 12.65 -8.93 -15.53
N LEU A 78 12.98 -7.76 -15.00
CA LEU A 78 12.02 -6.78 -14.51
C LEU A 78 11.95 -5.65 -15.54
N GLN A 79 10.77 -5.43 -16.11
CA GLN A 79 10.51 -4.37 -17.06
C GLN A 79 9.74 -3.23 -16.38
N MET A 80 10.28 -2.03 -16.49
CA MET A 80 9.70 -0.82 -15.92
C MET A 80 9.47 0.22 -17.01
N SER A 81 8.40 1.00 -16.85
CA SER A 81 8.09 2.16 -17.67
C SER A 81 8.15 3.44 -16.83
N ASN A 82 8.33 4.58 -17.49
CA ASN A 82 8.28 5.90 -16.89
C ASN A 82 7.27 6.76 -17.62
N THR A 83 6.24 7.21 -16.91
CA THR A 83 5.10 7.93 -17.48
C THR A 83 4.89 9.25 -16.74
N PHE A 84 4.69 10.34 -17.50
CA PHE A 84 4.33 11.63 -16.93
C PHE A 84 2.83 11.68 -16.64
N TYR A 85 2.45 11.87 -15.38
CA TYR A 85 1.06 12.05 -14.99
C TYR A 85 0.75 13.53 -14.83
N GLU A 86 -0.04 14.10 -15.73
CA GLU A 86 -0.40 15.52 -15.73
C GLU A 86 -1.08 15.95 -14.42
N SER A 87 -1.95 15.10 -13.86
CA SER A 87 -2.65 15.34 -12.60
C SER A 87 -1.71 15.49 -11.39
N ALA A 88 -0.56 14.82 -11.43
CA ALA A 88 0.46 14.87 -10.39
C ALA A 88 1.60 15.85 -10.72
N GLY A 89 1.67 16.35 -11.97
CA GLY A 89 2.74 17.22 -12.45
C GLY A 89 4.13 16.58 -12.41
N GLN A 90 4.23 15.25 -12.37
CA GLN A 90 5.51 14.55 -12.22
C GLN A 90 5.54 13.19 -12.93
N ASN A 91 6.76 12.72 -13.17
CA ASN A 91 7.05 11.40 -13.74
C ASN A 91 6.96 10.31 -12.68
N TRP A 92 6.23 9.24 -12.98
CA TRP A 92 6.13 8.04 -12.15
C TRP A 92 6.69 6.85 -12.91
N PHE A 93 7.46 6.04 -12.21
CA PHE A 93 7.86 4.75 -12.74
C PHE A 93 6.91 3.67 -12.26
N ASN A 94 6.62 2.73 -13.15
CA ASN A 94 5.83 1.54 -12.87
C ASN A 94 6.65 0.30 -13.23
N LEU A 95 6.57 -0.76 -12.40
CA LEU A 95 6.99 -2.09 -12.80
C LEU A 95 5.83 -2.67 -13.62
N ASP A 96 6.04 -2.89 -14.92
CA ASP A 96 4.98 -3.38 -15.80
C ASP A 96 4.91 -4.91 -15.70
N ASN A 97 6.07 -5.56 -15.84
CA ASN A 97 6.16 -7.00 -15.98
C ASN A 97 7.41 -7.58 -15.31
N VAL A 98 7.27 -8.79 -14.79
CA VAL A 98 8.37 -9.64 -14.36
C VAL A 98 8.35 -10.92 -15.19
N TYR A 99 9.44 -11.20 -15.88
CA TYR A 99 9.61 -12.40 -16.69
C TYR A 99 10.59 -13.35 -16.02
N ILE A 100 10.27 -14.64 -16.03
CA ILE A 100 11.18 -15.72 -15.69
C ILE A 100 11.46 -16.50 -16.97
N HIS A 101 12.69 -16.40 -17.48
CA HIS A 101 13.15 -17.25 -18.57
C HIS A 101 13.85 -18.48 -18.01
N TYR A 102 13.57 -19.64 -18.58
CA TYR A 102 14.14 -20.91 -18.18
C TYR A 102 14.23 -21.85 -19.38
N ASN A 103 15.10 -22.86 -19.28
CA ASN A 103 15.40 -23.80 -20.36
C ASN A 103 15.74 -23.11 -21.69
N TRP A 104 16.37 -21.94 -21.62
CA TRP A 104 16.78 -21.07 -22.76
C TRP A 104 15.66 -20.50 -23.62
N THR A 105 14.56 -21.23 -23.83
CA THR A 105 13.48 -20.86 -24.76
C THR A 105 12.17 -20.50 -24.07
N HIS A 106 11.92 -21.00 -22.85
CA HIS A 106 10.64 -20.81 -22.19
C HIS A 106 10.63 -19.50 -21.40
N GLU A 107 9.47 -18.88 -21.34
CA GLU A 107 9.22 -17.63 -20.61
C GLU A 107 7.93 -17.77 -19.80
N ALA A 108 7.95 -17.28 -18.57
CA ALA A 108 6.80 -17.10 -17.72
C ALA A 108 6.67 -15.61 -17.39
N ALA A 109 5.56 -14.99 -17.80
CA ALA A 109 5.31 -13.57 -17.62
C ALA A 109 4.31 -13.30 -16.48
N PHE A 110 4.68 -12.37 -15.61
CA PHE A 110 3.82 -11.83 -14.56
C PHE A 110 3.59 -10.35 -14.84
N ASN A 111 2.34 -9.92 -14.77
CA ASN A 111 1.95 -8.52 -14.71
C ASN A 111 2.10 -8.06 -13.27
N ALA A 112 2.81 -6.95 -13.06
CA ALA A 112 2.90 -6.35 -11.75
C ALA A 112 1.73 -5.37 -11.55
N THR A 113 1.05 -5.50 -10.41
CA THR A 113 -0.04 -4.62 -9.98
C THR A 113 0.42 -3.85 -8.76
N ASP A 114 0.11 -2.55 -8.71
CA ASP A 114 0.40 -1.68 -7.57
C ASP A 114 1.90 -1.59 -7.17
N VAL A 115 2.79 -1.75 -8.16
CA VAL A 115 4.24 -1.55 -8.02
C VAL A 115 4.68 -0.31 -8.79
N TYR A 116 4.40 0.86 -8.22
CA TYR A 116 4.71 2.15 -8.83
C TYR A 116 5.17 3.17 -7.78
N ALA A 117 6.03 4.10 -8.19
CA ALA A 117 6.44 5.23 -7.35
C ALA A 117 6.85 6.44 -8.20
N PRO A 118 6.90 7.65 -7.63
CA PRO A 118 7.49 8.80 -8.31
C PRO A 118 8.91 8.46 -8.77
N SER A 119 9.28 8.83 -9.99
CA SER A 119 10.62 8.56 -10.55
C SER A 119 11.77 9.12 -9.69
N THR A 120 11.51 10.14 -8.88
CA THR A 120 12.47 10.72 -7.92
C THR A 120 12.69 9.87 -6.67
N ASN A 121 11.78 8.94 -6.37
CA ASN A 121 11.79 8.11 -5.18
C ASN A 121 12.09 6.64 -5.54
N SER A 122 12.38 5.83 -4.51
CA SER A 122 12.41 4.37 -4.65
C SER A 122 11.07 3.78 -4.24
N TYR A 123 10.67 2.65 -4.82
CA TYR A 123 9.54 1.88 -4.34
C TYR A 123 10.02 0.86 -3.32
N HIS A 124 9.33 0.73 -2.19
CA HIS A 124 9.63 -0.26 -1.16
C HIS A 124 8.38 -1.06 -0.80
N CYS A 125 8.53 -2.37 -0.63
CA CYS A 125 7.45 -3.21 -0.14
C CYS A 125 7.97 -4.43 0.61
N GLN A 126 7.28 -4.79 1.69
CA GLN A 126 7.64 -5.96 2.50
C GLN A 126 7.59 -7.25 1.67
N HIS A 127 6.59 -7.39 0.79
CA HIS A 127 6.41 -8.56 -0.07
C HIS A 127 5.95 -8.14 -1.47
N VAL A 128 6.68 -8.59 -2.50
CA VAL A 128 6.22 -8.56 -3.88
C VAL A 128 6.23 -10.01 -4.36
N SER A 129 5.05 -10.59 -4.57
CA SER A 129 4.91 -12.04 -4.74
C SER A 129 3.74 -12.39 -5.65
N SER A 130 3.81 -13.57 -6.28
CA SER A 130 2.69 -14.18 -6.97
C SER A 130 1.82 -15.08 -6.08
N LEU A 131 2.11 -15.18 -4.79
CA LEU A 131 1.34 -15.98 -3.83
C LEU A 131 0.20 -15.17 -3.19
N GLN A 132 -0.99 -15.77 -3.13
CA GLN A 132 -2.20 -15.16 -2.51
C GLN A 132 -2.02 -14.73 -1.05
N LYS A 133 -1.10 -15.37 -0.32
CA LYS A 133 -0.77 -15.00 1.06
C LYS A 133 -0.18 -13.58 1.18
N TYR A 134 0.38 -13.05 0.10
CA TYR A 134 1.14 -11.79 0.07
C TYR A 134 0.55 -10.80 -0.95
N ASP A 135 -0.77 -10.66 -0.96
CA ASP A 135 -1.56 -9.71 -1.79
C ASP A 135 -1.44 -9.86 -3.32
N THR A 136 -0.68 -10.84 -3.82
CA THR A 136 -0.59 -11.18 -5.26
C THR A 136 -0.23 -10.00 -6.18
N LEU A 137 0.75 -9.19 -5.78
CA LEU A 137 1.22 -8.08 -6.63
C LEU A 137 1.79 -8.53 -7.99
N LEU A 138 2.12 -9.82 -8.15
CA LEU A 138 2.57 -10.40 -9.41
C LEU A 138 1.54 -11.42 -9.92
N VAL A 139 0.75 -11.03 -10.92
CA VAL A 139 -0.33 -11.84 -11.47
C VAL A 139 0.13 -12.48 -12.79
N PRO A 140 -0.05 -13.79 -13.03
CA PRO A 140 0.22 -14.40 -14.33
C PRO A 140 -0.51 -13.67 -15.47
N SER A 141 0.17 -13.36 -16.57
CA SER A 141 -0.40 -12.56 -17.68
C SER A 141 -1.56 -13.26 -18.40
N ALA A 142 -1.50 -14.57 -18.57
CA ALA A 142 -2.60 -15.37 -19.10
C ALA A 142 -2.79 -16.68 -18.33
N ASN A 143 -4.03 -17.15 -18.25
CA ASN A 143 -4.40 -18.39 -17.56
C ASN A 143 -3.80 -19.65 -18.21
N THR A 144 -3.36 -19.56 -19.46
CA THR A 144 -2.68 -20.63 -20.22
C THR A 144 -1.15 -20.54 -20.14
N ASP A 145 -0.60 -19.51 -19.48
CA ASP A 145 0.84 -19.31 -19.45
C ASP A 145 1.53 -20.26 -18.49
N HIS A 146 2.77 -20.62 -18.85
CA HIS A 146 3.73 -21.28 -17.96
C HIS A 146 3.84 -20.58 -16.60
N ALA A 147 3.53 -19.27 -16.51
CA ALA A 147 3.53 -18.46 -15.30
C ALA A 147 2.64 -18.99 -14.17
N ALA A 148 1.51 -19.65 -14.47
CA ALA A 148 0.66 -20.26 -13.43
C ALA A 148 1.36 -21.42 -12.69
N SER A 149 2.36 -22.04 -13.34
CA SER A 149 3.23 -23.05 -12.72
C SER A 149 4.39 -22.45 -11.93
N TRP A 150 4.58 -21.13 -11.94
CA TRP A 150 5.70 -20.47 -11.28
C TRP A 150 5.23 -19.64 -10.09
N HIS A 151 6.00 -19.71 -9.02
CA HIS A 151 5.88 -18.77 -7.91
C HIS A 151 7.18 -18.03 -7.74
N ILE A 152 7.09 -16.70 -7.65
CA ILE A 152 8.21 -15.81 -7.37
C ILE A 152 7.85 -14.97 -6.17
N THR A 153 8.81 -14.78 -5.28
CA THR A 153 8.62 -13.99 -4.06
C THR A 153 9.87 -13.20 -3.77
N PHE A 154 9.70 -11.88 -3.74
CA PHE A 154 10.65 -10.94 -3.18
C PHE A 154 10.20 -10.57 -1.77
N THR A 155 11.14 -10.56 -0.82
CA THR A 155 10.93 -10.06 0.54
C THR A 155 11.80 -8.85 0.77
N ASP A 156 11.25 -7.82 1.40
CA ASP A 156 11.93 -6.53 1.64
C ASP A 156 12.44 -5.93 0.33
N PHE A 157 11.52 -5.83 -0.64
CA PHE A 157 11.80 -5.43 -2.02
C PHE A 157 11.95 -3.91 -2.08
N GLN A 158 13.06 -3.44 -2.63
CA GLN A 158 13.29 -2.03 -2.92
C GLN A 158 13.88 -1.85 -4.31
N ILE A 159 13.26 -1.00 -5.13
CA ILE A 159 13.73 -0.73 -6.49
C ILE A 159 13.60 0.76 -6.83
N GLN A 160 14.54 1.26 -7.62
CA GLN A 160 14.49 2.60 -8.18
C GLN A 160 15.06 2.57 -9.58
N ALA A 161 14.40 3.25 -10.51
CA ALA A 161 14.82 3.36 -11.90
C ALA A 161 14.79 4.82 -12.37
N PHE A 162 15.44 5.09 -13.52
CA PHE A 162 15.45 6.36 -14.24
C PHE A 162 16.25 7.49 -13.56
N ASN A 163 15.79 7.99 -12.40
CA ASN A 163 16.36 9.15 -11.73
C ASN A 163 17.15 8.75 -10.47
N VAL A 164 18.18 7.92 -10.65
CA VAL A 164 19.08 7.52 -9.56
C VAL A 164 20.19 8.57 -9.41
N GLN A 165 20.38 9.07 -8.19
CA GLN A 165 21.43 10.04 -7.85
C GLN A 165 22.48 9.41 -6.93
N SER A 166 23.76 9.72 -7.18
CA SER A 166 24.89 9.30 -6.35
C SER A 166 24.99 7.79 -6.06
N SER A 167 24.43 6.95 -6.94
CA SER A 167 24.35 5.49 -6.78
C SER A 167 23.75 5.04 -5.44
N LYS A 168 22.80 5.80 -4.90
CA LYS A 168 22.07 5.49 -3.66
C LYS A 168 20.57 5.59 -3.90
N PHE A 169 19.80 4.82 -3.11
CA PHE A 169 18.35 4.95 -3.12
C PHE A 169 17.93 6.32 -2.60
N ALA A 170 16.95 6.91 -3.28
CA ALA A 170 16.20 8.05 -2.77
C ALA A 170 15.18 7.59 -1.71
N ALA A 171 14.39 8.54 -1.19
CA ALA A 171 13.32 8.25 -0.24
C ALA A 171 12.43 7.10 -0.74
N ALA A 172 12.03 6.21 0.17
CA ALA A 172 11.18 5.08 -0.14
C ALA A 172 9.70 5.50 -0.14
N SER A 173 8.98 5.07 -1.16
CA SER A 173 7.53 5.08 -1.25
C SER A 173 7.05 3.66 -0.97
N ASP A 174 6.44 3.48 0.20
CA ASP A 174 5.99 2.18 0.67
C ASP A 174 4.68 1.76 -0.01
N CYS A 175 4.55 0.46 -0.29
CA CYS A 175 3.33 -0.14 -0.87
C CYS A 175 2.12 -0.12 0.08
N ALA A 176 2.35 -0.04 1.39
CA ALA A 176 1.30 0.03 2.38
C ALA A 176 1.05 1.48 2.78
N THR A 177 -0.19 1.94 2.64
CA THR A 177 -0.61 3.22 3.21
C THR A 177 -0.72 3.08 4.73
N PHE A 178 -0.35 4.13 5.47
CA PHE A 178 -0.44 4.15 6.94
C PHE A 178 -1.83 3.76 7.48
N PHE A 179 -2.88 4.06 6.72
CA PHE A 179 -4.24 3.60 7.01
C PHE A 179 -4.81 2.90 5.78
N THR A 180 -5.27 1.66 5.96
CA THR A 180 -6.04 0.99 4.92
C THR A 180 -7.41 1.65 4.78
N PRO A 181 -8.07 1.56 3.62
CA PRO A 181 -9.42 2.08 3.45
C PRO A 181 -10.40 1.54 4.52
N ALA A 182 -10.27 0.27 4.90
CA ALA A 182 -11.09 -0.34 5.94
C ALA A 182 -10.86 0.29 7.33
N ILE A 183 -9.60 0.51 7.73
CA ILE A 183 -9.28 1.15 9.01
C ILE A 183 -9.79 2.59 9.00
N LEU A 184 -9.63 3.31 7.89
CA LEU A 184 -10.10 4.69 7.78
C LEU A 184 -11.63 4.79 7.93
N MET A 185 -12.38 3.91 7.26
CA MET A 185 -13.85 3.86 7.41
C MET A 185 -14.25 3.50 8.85
N GLY A 186 -13.52 2.59 9.51
CA GLY A 186 -13.73 2.26 10.92
C GLY A 186 -13.47 3.43 11.87
N LEU A 187 -12.38 4.17 11.66
CA LEU A 187 -12.04 5.34 12.48
C LEU A 187 -13.06 6.47 12.29
N ILE A 188 -13.48 6.74 11.05
CA ILE A 188 -14.48 7.77 10.76
C ILE A 188 -15.82 7.41 11.41
N THR A 189 -16.30 6.18 11.25
CA THR A 189 -17.57 5.74 11.85
C THR A 189 -17.53 5.74 13.38
N SER A 190 -16.42 5.28 13.97
CA SER A 190 -16.20 5.34 15.42
C SER A 190 -16.22 6.78 15.94
N LEU A 191 -15.56 7.71 15.24
CA LEU A 191 -15.56 9.13 15.59
C LEU A 191 -16.96 9.73 15.53
N ILE A 192 -17.74 9.41 14.49
CA ILE A 192 -19.13 9.89 14.36
C ILE A 192 -20.00 9.40 15.53
N LEU A 193 -19.91 8.12 15.89
CA LEU A 193 -20.68 7.57 17.01
C LEU A 193 -20.28 8.19 18.35
N LEU A 194 -18.98 8.46 18.56
CA LEU A 194 -18.50 9.15 19.74
C LEU A 194 -19.05 10.58 19.83
N LEU A 195 -19.13 11.31 18.72
CA LEU A 195 -19.72 12.66 18.68
C LEU A 195 -21.22 12.63 18.99
N VAL A 196 -21.96 11.66 18.44
CA VAL A 196 -23.39 11.48 18.74
C VAL A 196 -23.60 11.15 20.22
N LEU A 197 -22.79 10.25 20.78
CA LEU A 197 -22.84 9.90 22.20
C LEU A 197 -22.51 11.12 23.09
N ALA A 198 -21.47 11.86 22.77
CA ALA A 198 -21.09 13.06 23.51
C ALA A 198 -22.21 14.11 23.47
N TYR A 199 -22.87 14.30 22.32
CA TYR A 199 -24.02 15.19 22.20
C TYR A 199 -25.21 14.73 23.05
N ALA A 200 -25.54 13.43 23.02
CA ALA A 200 -26.60 12.88 23.86
C ALA A 200 -26.31 13.06 25.35
N LEU A 201 -25.08 12.78 25.79
CA LEU A 201 -24.65 13.00 27.17
C LEU A 201 -24.70 14.48 27.55
N HIS A 202 -24.27 15.38 26.66
CA HIS A 202 -24.35 16.81 26.87
C HIS A 202 -25.81 17.26 27.10
N MET A 203 -26.76 16.75 26.32
CA MET A 203 -28.18 17.03 26.51
C MET A 203 -28.72 16.48 27.85
N VAL A 204 -28.32 15.27 28.26
CA VAL A 204 -28.72 14.69 29.55
C VAL A 204 -28.17 15.52 30.73
N VAL A 205 -26.91 15.94 30.66
CA VAL A 205 -26.30 16.80 31.70
C VAL A 205 -27.00 18.15 31.76
N HIS A 206 -27.35 18.74 30.62
CA HIS A 206 -28.06 20.01 30.56
C HIS A 206 -29.46 19.93 31.19
N LEU A 207 -30.21 18.85 30.91
CA LEU A 207 -31.51 18.60 31.54
C LEU A 207 -31.37 18.45 33.06
N LYS A 208 -30.40 17.65 33.53
CA LYS A 208 -30.14 17.47 34.96
C LYS A 208 -29.75 18.78 35.66
N HIS A 209 -29.07 19.68 34.96
CA HIS A 209 -28.75 21.00 35.48
C HIS A 209 -30.01 21.88 35.63
N ILE A 210 -30.96 21.81 34.69
CA ILE A 210 -32.23 22.54 34.77
C ILE A 210 -33.08 22.01 35.94
N ASP A 211 -33.26 20.70 36.06
CA ASP A 211 -34.09 20.11 37.13
C ASP A 211 -33.57 20.51 38.52
N ARG A 212 -32.25 20.46 38.73
CA ARG A 212 -31.63 20.84 40.00
C ARG A 212 -31.76 22.35 40.31
N TYR A 213 -31.79 23.18 39.27
CA TYR A 213 -32.01 24.61 39.42
C TYR A 213 -33.46 24.93 39.82
N GLU A 214 -34.44 24.18 39.28
CA GLU A 214 -35.85 24.31 39.66
C GLU A 214 -36.15 23.77 41.07
N GLU A 215 -35.50 22.68 41.51
CA GLU A 215 -35.56 22.22 42.92
C GLU A 215 -35.01 23.28 43.91
N ASN A 216 -33.92 23.98 43.54
CA ASN A 216 -33.39 25.07 44.36
C ASN A 216 -34.28 26.33 44.36
N LYS A 217 -35.08 26.56 43.32
CA LYS A 217 -36.06 27.67 43.30
C LYS A 217 -37.31 27.36 44.12
N THR A 218 -37.83 26.14 44.04
CA THR A 218 -39.04 25.71 44.77
C THR A 218 -38.81 25.63 46.29
N THR A 219 -37.58 25.36 46.74
CA THR A 219 -37.21 25.43 48.17
C THR A 219 -37.03 26.86 48.71
N VAL A 220 -36.83 27.86 47.84
CA VAL A 220 -36.68 29.28 48.25
C VAL A 220 -38.01 30.04 48.22
N TYR A 221 -39.06 29.51 47.57
CA TYR A 221 -40.39 30.13 47.53
C TYR A 221 -41.49 29.15 47.96
N PHE A 222 -41.74 29.08 49.27
CA PHE A 222 -43.04 28.68 49.81
C PHE A 222 -43.80 29.92 50.31
N PRO A 223 -44.86 30.35 49.61
CA PRO A 223 -46.08 30.73 50.29
C PRO A 223 -47.19 29.72 49.94
N ARG A 224 -47.85 29.27 50.99
CA ARG A 224 -48.95 28.32 50.99
C ARG A 224 -50.21 28.95 50.39
N SER A 225 -50.81 28.35 49.36
CA SER A 225 -52.27 28.30 49.19
C SER A 225 -52.73 27.44 48.00
N THR A 226 -53.46 26.37 48.35
CA THR A 226 -54.68 25.79 47.74
C THR A 226 -54.78 25.56 46.22
N GLU A 227 -54.81 24.26 45.90
CA GLU A 227 -55.63 23.55 44.90
C GLU A 227 -56.22 24.31 43.71
N GLN A 228 -55.83 23.90 42.49
CA GLN A 228 -56.75 23.79 41.36
C GLN A 228 -56.21 22.80 40.30
N PHE A 229 -56.96 21.72 40.10
CA PHE A 229 -56.86 20.81 38.95
C PHE A 229 -57.06 21.56 37.63
N CYS A 230 -56.23 21.33 36.60
CA CYS A 230 -56.74 21.08 35.24
C CYS A 230 -55.70 20.59 34.21
N SER A 231 -56.15 19.59 33.44
CA SER A 231 -55.88 19.29 32.02
C SER A 231 -54.46 19.10 31.49
N CYS A 232 -54.16 17.85 31.16
CA CYS A 232 -53.23 17.52 30.07
C CYS A 232 -53.79 18.02 28.74
N ASN A 233 -53.21 19.10 28.19
CA ASN A 233 -53.33 19.41 26.76
C ASN A 233 -51.97 19.20 26.09
N PHE A 234 -51.93 18.25 25.16
CA PHE A 234 -50.86 18.07 24.19
C PHE A 234 -50.63 19.40 23.47
N THR A 235 -49.53 20.09 23.81
CA THR A 235 -49.16 21.34 23.13
C THR A 235 -47.84 21.12 22.40
N TYR A 236 -47.93 21.23 21.09
CA TYR A 236 -46.88 21.12 20.08
C TYR A 236 -45.56 21.77 20.51
N LEU A 237 -44.50 20.98 20.71
CA LEU A 237 -43.14 21.50 20.88
C LEU A 237 -42.62 21.92 19.49
N ARG A 238 -42.81 23.20 19.16
CA ARG A 238 -42.21 23.82 17.97
C ARG A 238 -40.70 23.93 18.20
N ILE A 239 -39.95 22.99 17.66
CA ILE A 239 -38.48 23.05 17.54
C ILE A 239 -38.15 24.21 16.59
N LYS A 240 -37.84 25.39 17.14
CA LYS A 240 -37.18 26.48 16.41
C LYS A 240 -35.67 26.33 16.61
N HIS A 241 -35.04 25.57 15.72
CA HIS A 241 -33.71 25.79 15.14
C HIS A 241 -33.22 24.45 14.57
N LEU A 242 -33.51 24.22 13.29
CA LEU A 242 -32.77 23.27 12.48
C LEU A 242 -32.79 23.81 11.04
N ASP A 243 -31.96 24.83 10.78
CA ASP A 243 -31.64 25.22 9.42
C ASP A 243 -30.68 24.16 8.86
N PHE A 244 -31.25 23.04 8.39
CA PHE A 244 -30.55 22.15 7.49
C PHE A 244 -30.45 22.87 6.14
N PHE A 245 -29.24 23.33 5.82
CA PHE A 245 -28.80 23.59 4.46
C PHE A 245 -29.01 22.31 3.64
N ILE A 246 -30.14 22.24 2.92
CA ILE A 246 -30.32 21.30 1.82
C ILE A 246 -29.63 21.96 0.62
N TRP A 247 -28.43 21.47 0.29
CA TRP A 247 -27.85 21.69 -1.02
C TRP A 247 -28.66 20.89 -2.04
N ASN A 248 -29.11 21.57 -3.09
CA ASN A 248 -29.45 20.96 -4.38
C ASN A 248 -28.48 21.55 -5.41
#